data_AF-A0A1C0VHM8-F1
#
_entry.id   AF-A0A1C0VHM8-F1
#
_cell.length_a   1.000
_cell.length_b   1.000
_cell.length_c   1.000
_cell.angle_alpha   90.00
_cell.angle_beta   90.00
_cell.angle_gamma   90.00
#
_symmetry.space_group_name_H-M   'P 1'
#
loop_
_entity.id
_entity.type
_entity.pdbx_description
1 polymer ?
#
loop_
_entity_poly.entity_id
_entity_poly.type
_entity_poly.pdbx_seq_one_letter_code
_entity_poly.pdbx_strand_id
1 'polypeptide(L)'
;MFDPLKYADELIDSKQENELLKWLRQLNDEEKFTFVWRVLNANPWQGCKLAKRSQLKPIFLEVILANGLVYGDASTVEWYIKAVLPNLGYKRVLEIIKAQIDIAPLCVYKTLYWLPWLYRNQSKQLKNEICTLIEEFNQKYPNYEPRRSTGTHA
;
A
#
# COMPACT_ATOMS: atom_id res chain seq x y z
N MET A 1 20.67 -4.56 -17.93
CA MET A 1 19.78 -5.14 -16.89
C MET A 1 19.63 -4.09 -15.81
N PHE A 2 18.40 -3.76 -15.40
CA PHE A 2 18.16 -2.78 -14.34
C PHE A 2 18.51 -3.40 -12.97
N ASP A 3 19.02 -2.57 -12.07
CA ASP A 3 19.31 -2.94 -10.68
C ASP A 3 18.26 -2.29 -9.76
N PRO A 4 17.56 -3.06 -8.90
CA PRO A 4 16.51 -2.51 -8.05
C PRO A 4 17.06 -1.57 -6.95
N LEU A 5 18.29 -1.77 -6.47
CA LEU A 5 18.89 -0.91 -5.45
C LEU A 5 19.35 0.40 -6.05
N LYS A 6 19.98 0.37 -7.23
CA LYS A 6 20.29 1.61 -7.96
C LYS A 6 19.03 2.40 -8.30
N TYR A 7 17.96 1.70 -8.71
CA TYR A 7 16.67 2.35 -8.98
C TYR A 7 16.06 3.01 -7.73
N ALA A 8 16.29 2.45 -6.54
CA ALA A 8 15.78 2.99 -5.28
C ALA A 8 16.48 4.29 -4.85
N ASP A 9 17.75 4.45 -5.22
CA ASP A 9 18.61 5.57 -4.81
C ASP A 9 18.65 6.73 -5.83
N GLU A 10 18.42 6.45 -7.11
CA GLU A 10 18.59 7.45 -8.18
C GLU A 10 17.36 8.36 -8.39
N LEU A 11 17.62 9.65 -8.65
CA LEU A 11 16.63 10.57 -9.22
C LEU A 11 16.43 10.21 -10.70
N ILE A 12 15.39 9.41 -10.96
CA ILE A 12 15.14 8.85 -12.28
C ILE A 12 14.21 9.75 -13.09
N ASP A 13 14.62 10.04 -14.32
CA ASP A 13 13.81 10.79 -15.26
C ASP A 13 12.65 9.94 -15.84
N SER A 14 11.67 10.60 -16.44
CA SER A 14 10.48 9.93 -16.97
C SER A 14 10.79 8.95 -18.11
N LYS A 15 11.90 9.13 -18.84
CA LYS A 15 12.30 8.25 -19.94
C LYS A 15 12.85 6.94 -19.39
N GLN A 16 13.78 7.02 -18.46
CA GLN A 16 14.35 5.87 -17.76
C GLN A 16 13.27 5.06 -17.03
N GLU A 17 12.31 5.72 -16.36
CA GLU A 17 11.19 5.02 -15.69
C GLU A 17 10.32 4.26 -16.71
N ASN A 18 10.09 4.82 -17.90
CA ASN A 18 9.33 4.15 -18.95
C ASN A 18 10.10 2.97 -19.58
N GLU A 19 11.42 3.08 -19.71
CA GLU A 19 12.28 1.98 -20.17
C GLU A 19 12.29 0.82 -19.16
N LEU A 20 12.40 1.13 -17.87
CA LEU A 20 12.26 0.13 -16.80
C LEU A 20 10.92 -0.59 -16.89
N LEU A 21 9.82 0.14 -17.01
CA LEU A 21 8.48 -0.47 -17.09
C LEU A 21 8.32 -1.36 -18.33
N LYS A 22 8.93 -0.99 -19.47
CA LYS A 22 8.96 -1.85 -20.66
C LYS A 22 9.72 -3.14 -20.39
N TRP A 23 10.88 -3.06 -19.74
CA TRP A 23 11.67 -4.22 -19.38
C TRP A 23 10.93 -5.11 -18.36
N LEU A 24 10.32 -4.54 -17.31
CA LEU A 24 9.54 -5.28 -16.32
C LEU A 24 8.39 -6.08 -16.94
N ARG A 25 7.77 -5.59 -18.02
CA ARG A 25 6.70 -6.31 -18.73
C ARG A 25 7.19 -7.55 -19.47
N GLN A 26 8.48 -7.66 -19.76
CA GLN A 26 9.09 -8.82 -20.40
C GLN A 26 9.40 -9.94 -19.39
N LEU A 27 9.46 -9.62 -18.10
CA LEU A 27 9.70 -10.57 -17.03
C LEU A 27 8.45 -11.39 -16.71
N ASN A 28 8.66 -12.59 -16.16
CA ASN A 28 7.57 -13.33 -15.56
C ASN A 28 7.06 -12.63 -14.28
N ASP A 29 5.93 -13.07 -13.74
CA ASP A 29 5.29 -12.35 -12.64
C ASP A 29 6.09 -12.38 -11.34
N GLU A 30 6.81 -13.47 -11.06
CA GLU A 30 7.63 -13.61 -9.85
C GLU A 30 8.88 -12.74 -9.91
N GLU A 31 9.56 -12.71 -11.05
CA GLU A 31 10.74 -11.87 -11.28
C GLU A 31 10.37 -10.38 -11.20
N LYS A 32 9.26 -10.01 -11.83
CA LYS A 32 8.71 -8.66 -11.78
C LYS A 32 8.35 -8.26 -10.35
N PHE A 33 7.64 -9.13 -9.62
CA PHE A 33 7.32 -8.88 -8.22
C PHE A 33 8.58 -8.75 -7.37
N THR A 34 9.54 -9.66 -7.55
CA THR A 34 10.82 -9.64 -6.81
C THR A 34 11.57 -8.34 -7.04
N PHE A 35 11.61 -7.83 -8.27
CA PHE A 35 12.22 -6.54 -8.56
C PHE A 35 11.53 -5.41 -7.79
N VAL A 36 10.20 -5.30 -7.92
CA VAL A 36 9.42 -4.25 -7.23
C VAL A 36 9.56 -4.36 -5.71
N TRP A 37 9.55 -5.59 -5.18
CA TRP A 37 9.70 -5.87 -3.75
C TRP A 37 11.05 -5.40 -3.21
N ARG A 38 12.14 -5.65 -3.95
CA ARG A 38 13.48 -5.17 -3.58
C ARG A 38 13.57 -3.66 -3.57
N VAL A 39 12.97 -2.97 -4.55
CA VAL A 39 12.88 -1.50 -4.55
C VAL A 39 12.10 -1.02 -3.33
N LEU A 40 10.95 -1.64 -3.04
CA LEU A 40 10.09 -1.27 -1.94
C LEU A 40 10.76 -1.41 -0.57
N ASN A 41 11.54 -2.47 -0.36
CA ASN A 41 12.29 -2.65 0.89
C ASN A 41 13.44 -1.66 1.06
N ALA A 42 14.06 -1.21 -0.04
CA ALA A 42 15.12 -0.20 0.00
C ALA A 42 14.56 1.22 0.15
N ASN A 43 13.49 1.54 -0.58
CA ASN A 43 12.85 2.85 -0.57
C ASN A 43 11.33 2.70 -0.76
N PRO A 44 10.53 2.73 0.33
CA PRO A 44 9.09 2.50 0.28
C PRO A 44 8.34 3.45 -0.65
N TRP A 45 8.74 4.73 -0.70
CA TRP A 45 8.12 5.73 -1.57
C TRP A 45 8.30 5.36 -3.05
N GLN A 46 9.55 5.09 -3.45
CA GLN A 46 9.90 4.75 -4.82
C GLN A 46 9.31 3.39 -5.22
N GLY A 47 9.33 2.41 -4.31
CA GLY A 47 8.72 1.10 -4.53
C GLY A 47 7.22 1.16 -4.71
N CYS A 48 6.50 1.96 -3.90
CA CYS A 48 5.06 2.19 -4.06
C CYS A 48 4.72 2.84 -5.40
N LYS A 49 5.52 3.84 -5.82
CA LYS A 49 5.37 4.49 -7.13
C LYS A 49 5.54 3.47 -8.27
N LEU A 50 6.55 2.61 -8.17
CA LEU A 50 6.81 1.56 -9.15
C LEU A 50 5.71 0.48 -9.16
N ALA A 51 5.29 0.00 -7.99
CA ALA A 51 4.23 -1.00 -7.85
C ALA A 51 2.92 -0.56 -8.53
N LYS A 52 2.55 0.71 -8.36
CA LYS A 52 1.38 1.32 -9.00
C LYS A 52 1.37 1.17 -10.52
N ARG A 53 2.56 1.23 -11.14
CA ARG A 53 2.73 1.26 -12.61
C ARG A 53 3.12 -0.08 -13.21
N SER A 54 3.56 -1.04 -12.39
CA SER A 54 4.16 -2.30 -12.84
C SER A 54 3.15 -3.38 -13.25
N GLN A 55 1.84 -3.14 -13.14
CA GLN A 55 0.80 -4.10 -13.51
C GLN A 55 1.01 -5.49 -12.87
N LEU A 56 1.32 -5.50 -11.57
CA LEU A 56 1.46 -6.74 -10.80
C LEU A 56 0.12 -7.46 -10.70
N LYS A 57 0.18 -8.80 -10.61
CA LYS A 57 -1.02 -9.61 -10.32
C LYS A 57 -1.63 -9.21 -8.96
N PRO A 58 -2.96 -9.35 -8.79
CA PRO A 58 -3.65 -8.99 -7.55
C PRO A 58 -3.01 -9.57 -6.30
N ILE A 59 -2.62 -10.86 -6.31
CA ILE A 59 -1.99 -11.52 -5.16
C ILE A 59 -0.73 -10.80 -4.65
N PHE A 60 0.09 -10.26 -5.55
CA PHE A 60 1.30 -9.51 -5.17
C PHE A 60 0.98 -8.13 -4.63
N LEU A 61 -0.08 -7.49 -5.13
CA LEU A 61 -0.56 -6.22 -4.59
C LEU A 61 -1.13 -6.40 -3.17
N GLU A 62 -1.80 -7.53 -2.89
CA GLU A 62 -2.26 -7.86 -1.54
C GLU A 62 -1.08 -8.04 -0.57
N VAL A 63 0.01 -8.69 -1.01
CA VAL A 63 1.24 -8.82 -0.22
C VAL A 63 1.87 -7.45 0.07
N ILE A 64 1.94 -6.57 -0.93
CA ILE A 64 2.43 -5.19 -0.76
C ILE A 64 1.56 -4.41 0.24
N LEU A 65 0.24 -4.49 0.11
CA LEU A 65 -0.68 -3.83 1.03
C LEU A 65 -0.50 -4.36 2.45
N ALA A 66 -0.48 -5.68 2.65
CA ALA A 66 -0.31 -6.30 3.95
C ALA A 66 1.00 -5.85 4.63
N ASN A 67 2.09 -5.77 3.88
CA ASN A 67 3.37 -5.27 4.39
C ASN A 67 3.27 -3.80 4.84
N GLY A 68 2.67 -2.94 4.02
CA GLY A 68 2.44 -1.54 4.36
C GLY A 68 1.56 -1.33 5.58
N LEU A 69 0.53 -2.17 5.76
CA LEU A 69 -0.35 -2.11 6.93
C LEU A 69 0.41 -2.46 8.22
N VAL A 70 1.27 -3.47 8.18
CA VAL A 70 2.04 -3.94 9.34
C VAL A 70 3.17 -2.97 9.69
N TYR A 71 4.03 -2.66 8.72
CA TYR A 71 5.29 -1.96 8.94
C TYR A 71 5.22 -0.45 8.67
N GLY A 72 4.25 0.00 7.88
CA GLY A 72 4.05 1.42 7.62
C GLY A 72 3.60 2.16 8.88
N ASP A 73 4.01 3.42 9.00
CA ASP A 73 3.47 4.32 10.01
C ASP A 73 2.21 5.03 9.48
N ALA A 74 1.70 5.99 10.26
CA ALA A 74 0.53 6.75 9.84
C ALA A 74 0.75 7.52 8.52
N SER A 75 1.97 7.92 8.18
CA SER A 75 2.26 8.67 6.95
C SER A 75 2.51 7.73 5.76
N THR A 76 3.27 6.65 5.96
CA THR A 76 3.69 5.77 4.87
C THR A 76 2.59 4.81 4.43
N VAL A 77 1.66 4.41 5.32
CA VAL A 77 0.53 3.52 4.96
C VAL A 77 -0.31 4.08 3.80
N GLU A 78 -0.42 5.40 3.70
CA GLU A 78 -1.10 6.08 2.60
C GLU A 78 -0.48 5.72 1.24
N TRP A 79 0.86 5.63 1.17
CA TRP A 79 1.59 5.32 -0.06
C TRP A 79 1.28 3.92 -0.55
N TYR A 80 1.26 2.95 0.36
CA TYR A 80 0.91 1.56 0.06
C TYR A 80 -0.52 1.44 -0.44
N ILE A 81 -1.48 2.10 0.21
CA ILE A 81 -2.88 2.10 -0.24
C ILE A 81 -2.99 2.71 -1.65
N LYS A 82 -2.38 3.89 -1.88
CA LYS A 82 -2.36 4.54 -3.20
C LYS A 82 -1.70 3.70 -4.28
N ALA A 83 -0.71 2.90 -3.94
CA ALA A 83 0.00 2.05 -4.89
C ALA A 83 -0.89 0.92 -5.42
N VAL A 84 -1.69 0.31 -4.55
CA VAL A 84 -2.50 -0.85 -4.91
C VAL A 84 -3.89 -0.49 -5.44
N LEU A 85 -4.45 0.66 -5.03
CA LEU A 85 -5.82 1.09 -5.37
C LEU A 85 -6.16 0.97 -6.88
N PRO A 86 -5.32 1.45 -7.83
CA PRO A 86 -5.68 1.42 -9.25
C PRO A 86 -5.82 0.02 -9.84
N ASN A 87 -5.10 -0.96 -9.30
CA ASN A 87 -4.99 -2.30 -9.89
C ASN A 87 -5.70 -3.37 -9.05
N LEU A 88 -5.86 -3.15 -7.74
CA LEU A 88 -6.59 -4.05 -6.83
C LEU A 88 -8.06 -3.63 -6.65
N GLY A 89 -8.34 -2.32 -6.77
CA GLY A 89 -9.67 -1.76 -6.64
C GLY A 89 -10.07 -1.39 -5.22
N TYR A 90 -10.87 -0.33 -5.10
CA TYR A 90 -11.31 0.27 -3.83
C TYR A 90 -12.00 -0.73 -2.89
N LYS A 91 -12.89 -1.57 -3.42
CA LYS A 91 -13.63 -2.56 -2.62
C LYS A 91 -12.69 -3.59 -1.98
N ARG A 92 -11.79 -4.18 -2.77
CA ARG A 92 -10.87 -5.22 -2.30
C ARG A 92 -9.88 -4.69 -1.27
N VAL A 93 -9.36 -3.47 -1.48
CA VAL A 93 -8.50 -2.80 -0.49
C VAL A 93 -9.24 -2.60 0.84
N LEU A 94 -10.51 -2.16 0.80
CA LEU A 94 -11.30 -1.96 2.00
C LEU A 94 -11.60 -3.29 2.71
N GLU A 95 -11.92 -4.36 1.99
CA GLU A 95 -12.10 -5.71 2.55
C GLU A 95 -10.87 -6.19 3.30
N ILE A 96 -9.67 -6.02 2.72
CA ILE A 96 -8.40 -6.43 3.35
C ILE A 96 -8.17 -5.65 4.65
N ILE A 97 -8.42 -4.34 4.65
CA ILE A 97 -8.28 -3.51 5.85
C ILE A 97 -9.30 -3.94 6.92
N LYS A 98 -10.57 -4.11 6.55
CA LYS A 98 -11.63 -4.56 7.48
C LYS A 98 -11.30 -5.90 8.13
N ALA A 99 -10.72 -6.84 7.37
CA ALA A 99 -10.32 -8.14 7.90
C ALA A 99 -9.28 -8.07 9.03
N GLN A 100 -8.56 -6.94 9.17
CA GLN A 100 -7.56 -6.75 10.23
C GLN A 100 -8.14 -6.22 11.55
N ILE A 101 -9.42 -5.85 11.61
CA ILE A 101 -10.00 -5.17 12.78
C ILE A 101 -9.82 -5.94 14.09
N ASP A 102 -9.83 -7.27 14.01
CA ASP A 102 -9.73 -8.18 15.17
C ASP A 102 -8.36 -8.81 15.34
N ILE A 103 -7.54 -8.74 14.30
CA ILE A 103 -6.24 -9.42 14.24
C ILE A 103 -5.13 -8.42 14.57
N ALA A 104 -5.19 -7.25 13.96
CA ALA A 104 -4.17 -6.21 14.04
C ALA A 104 -4.85 -4.82 14.04
N PRO A 105 -5.49 -4.40 15.15
CA PRO A 105 -6.23 -3.14 15.21
C PRO A 105 -5.37 -1.92 14.90
N LEU A 106 -4.06 -1.98 15.18
CA LEU A 106 -3.12 -0.91 14.83
C LEU A 106 -3.06 -0.68 13.31
N CYS A 107 -3.10 -1.76 12.52
CA CYS A 107 -3.10 -1.68 11.06
C CYS A 107 -4.34 -0.92 10.58
N VAL A 108 -5.51 -1.24 11.14
CA VAL A 108 -6.76 -0.55 10.79
C VAL A 108 -6.70 0.92 11.21
N TYR A 109 -6.35 1.18 12.46
CA TYR A 109 -6.26 2.53 13.03
C TYR A 109 -5.46 3.49 12.16
N LYS A 110 -4.26 3.07 11.71
CA LYS A 110 -3.38 3.88 10.84
C LYS A 110 -4.06 4.28 9.52
N THR A 111 -4.98 3.47 9.01
CA THR A 111 -5.67 3.75 7.74
C THR A 111 -6.89 4.65 7.89
N LEU A 112 -7.56 4.67 9.05
CA LEU A 112 -8.85 5.34 9.24
C LEU A 112 -8.79 6.84 8.93
N TYR A 113 -7.64 7.47 9.18
CA TYR A 113 -7.39 8.86 8.82
C TYR A 113 -7.44 9.10 7.30
N TRP A 114 -6.89 8.18 6.50
CA TRP A 114 -6.73 8.36 5.06
C TRP A 114 -7.92 7.87 4.24
N LEU A 115 -8.62 6.84 4.71
CA LEU A 115 -9.70 6.20 3.95
C LEU A 115 -10.78 7.19 3.46
N PRO A 116 -11.31 8.12 4.30
CA PRO A 116 -12.30 9.09 3.84
C PRO A 116 -11.81 9.95 2.67
N TRP A 117 -10.53 10.37 2.73
CA TRP A 117 -9.94 11.20 1.68
C TRP A 117 -9.62 10.40 0.41
N LEU A 118 -9.04 9.20 0.55
CA LEU A 118 -8.73 8.33 -0.58
C LEU A 118 -9.98 7.88 -1.34
N TYR A 119 -11.12 7.76 -0.66
CA TYR A 119 -12.39 7.30 -1.22
C TYR A 119 -13.38 8.45 -1.49
N ARG A 120 -12.95 9.72 -1.40
CA ARG A 120 -13.83 10.89 -1.54
C ARG A 120 -14.62 10.96 -2.85
N ASN A 121 -14.08 10.38 -3.93
CA ASN A 121 -14.71 10.35 -5.26
C ASN A 121 -15.40 9.01 -5.57
N GLN A 122 -15.52 8.12 -4.58
CA GLN A 122 -16.16 6.81 -4.76
C GLN A 122 -17.66 6.86 -4.49
N SER A 123 -18.33 5.73 -4.76
CA SER A 123 -19.76 5.57 -4.56
C SER A 123 -20.18 5.84 -3.11
N LYS A 124 -21.45 6.25 -2.93
CA LYS A 124 -22.04 6.42 -1.59
C LYS A 124 -21.95 5.14 -0.76
N GLN A 125 -22.07 3.97 -1.40
CA GLN A 125 -21.93 2.67 -0.74
C GLN A 125 -20.54 2.52 -0.10
N LEU A 126 -19.46 2.72 -0.84
CA LEU A 126 -18.10 2.59 -0.29
C LEU A 126 -17.81 3.61 0.81
N LYS A 127 -18.34 4.84 0.68
CA LYS A 127 -18.23 5.86 1.72
C LYS A 127 -18.95 5.44 3.01
N ASN A 128 -20.15 4.88 2.89
CA ASN A 128 -20.89 4.34 4.04
C ASN A 128 -20.14 3.18 4.68
N GLU A 129 -19.54 2.28 3.90
CA GLU A 129 -18.73 1.18 4.44
C GLU A 129 -17.53 1.69 5.25
N ILE A 130 -16.92 2.81 4.87
CA ILE A 130 -15.85 3.46 5.63
C ILE A 130 -16.40 4.05 6.94
N CYS A 131 -17.55 4.73 6.91
CA CYS A 131 -18.17 5.24 8.13
C CYS A 131 -18.48 4.10 9.11
N THR A 132 -19.05 2.99 8.62
CA THR A 132 -19.32 1.81 9.44
C THR A 132 -18.04 1.22 10.03
N LEU A 133 -16.94 1.13 9.25
CA LEU A 133 -15.65 0.66 9.77
C LEU A 133 -15.11 1.58 10.88
N ILE A 134 -15.25 2.90 10.73
CA ILE A 134 -14.83 3.86 11.76
C ILE A 134 -15.67 3.70 13.03
N GLU A 135 -16.99 3.59 12.89
CA GLU A 135 -17.91 3.36 14.01
C GLU A 135 -17.60 2.04 14.73
N GLU A 136 -17.44 0.95 13.98
CA GLU A 136 -17.10 -0.38 14.49
C GLU A 136 -15.77 -0.35 15.25
N PHE A 137 -14.74 0.29 14.69
CA PHE A 137 -13.44 0.44 15.36
C PHE A 137 -13.57 1.21 16.67
N ASN A 138 -14.28 2.34 16.68
CA ASN A 138 -14.45 3.16 17.88
C ASN A 138 -15.29 2.46 18.96
N GLN A 139 -16.30 1.68 18.57
CA GLN A 139 -17.08 0.87 19.51
C GLN A 139 -16.24 -0.25 20.14
N LYS A 140 -15.40 -0.90 19.33
CA LYS A 140 -14.57 -2.03 19.78
C LYS A 140 -13.36 -1.58 20.59
N TYR A 141 -12.80 -0.42 20.26
CA TYR A 141 -11.59 0.13 20.87
C TYR A 141 -11.77 1.60 21.28
N PRO A 142 -12.68 1.92 22.23
CA PRO A 142 -13.05 3.30 22.56
C PRO A 142 -11.92 4.16 23.14
N ASN A 143 -10.91 3.52 23.74
CA ASN A 143 -9.73 4.19 24.31
C ASN A 143 -8.45 3.68 23.63
N TYR A 144 -8.50 3.45 22.30
CA TYR A 144 -7.34 2.93 21.58
C TYR A 144 -6.19 3.93 21.57
N GLU A 145 -5.15 3.64 22.33
CA GLU A 145 -3.88 4.38 22.28
C GLU A 145 -2.85 3.56 21.49
N PRO A 146 -2.43 4.02 20.30
CA PRO A 146 -1.39 3.35 19.55
C PRO A 146 -0.07 3.48 20.32
N ARG A 147 0.39 2.39 20.95
CA ARG A 147 1.80 2.31 21.36
C ARG A 147 2.62 2.37 20.07
N ARG A 148 3.61 3.27 20.02
CA ARG A 148 4.45 3.51 18.82
C ARG A 148 4.75 2.18 18.12
N SER A 149 4.34 2.05 16.86
CA SER A 149 4.87 0.97 16.02
C SER A 149 6.37 1.19 15.92
N THR A 150 7.15 0.16 16.25
CA THR A 150 8.59 0.12 15.99
C THR A 150 8.81 0.18 14.48
N GLY A 151 8.86 1.39 13.95
CA GLY A 151 9.18 1.71 12.56
C GLY A 151 10.29 2.75 12.53
N THR A 152 11.34 2.55 13.34
CA THR A 152 12.62 3.22 13.10
C THR A 152 13.24 2.55 11.89
N HIS A 153 13.02 3.13 10.71
CA HIS A 153 13.97 2.96 9.62
C HIS A 153 15.28 3.61 10.08
N ALA A 154 16.22 2.76 10.51
CA ALA A 154 17.64 3.08 10.59
C ALA A 154 18.29 2.78 9.24
#